data_AF-A0A9J5YQR3-F1
#
_entry.id   AF-A0A9J5YQR3-F1
#
_cell.length_a   1.000
_cell.length_b   1.000
_cell.length_c   1.000
_cell.angle_alpha   90.00
_cell.angle_beta   90.00
_cell.angle_gamma   90.00
#
_symmetry.space_group_name_H-M   'P 1'
#
loop_
_entity.id
_entity.type
_entity.pdbx_description
1 polymer ?
#
loop_
_entity_poly.entity_id
_entity_poly.type
_entity_poly.pdbx_seq_one_letter_code
_entity_poly.pdbx_strand_id
1 'polypeptide(L)' 'MIKETLWLHTPVPLIGSRECRENTNIDGYTIPPKARVLVNAWALLRDSKNWENSECFYAREI' A
#
# COMPACT_ATOMS: atom_id res chain seq x y z
N MET A 1 4.80 12.80 -14.65
CA MET A 1 4.45 11.64 -15.50
C MET A 1 4.76 10.28 -14.85
N ILE A 2 6.02 9.89 -14.60
CA ILE A 2 6.36 8.54 -14.06
C ILE A 2 5.66 8.23 -12.71
N LYS A 3 5.56 9.23 -11.81
CA LYS A 3 4.93 9.07 -10.49
C LYS A 3 3.43 8.80 -10.58
N GLU A 4 2.66 9.62 -11.31
CA GLU A 4 1.24 9.36 -11.56
C GLU A 4 0.98 8.01 -12.23
N THR A 5 1.84 7.57 -13.15
CA THR A 5 1.69 6.25 -13.79
C THR A 5 1.83 5.10 -12.79
N LEU A 6 2.81 5.16 -11.88
CA LEU A 6 2.99 4.14 -10.84
C LEU A 6 1.86 4.16 -9.80
N TRP A 7 1.27 5.33 -9.56
CA TRP A 7 0.10 5.53 -8.72
C TRP A 7 -1.15 4.83 -9.29
N LEU A 8 -1.44 5.07 -10.57
CA LEU A 8 -2.61 4.49 -11.24
C LEU A 8 -2.42 3.01 -11.59
N HIS A 9 -1.21 2.64 -12.01
CA HIS A 9 -0.84 1.30 -12.46
C HIS A 9 0.23 0.72 -11.53
N THR A 10 -0.15 0.46 -10.28
CA THR A 10 0.75 -0.12 -9.28
C THR A 10 1.21 -1.50 -9.76
N PRO A 11 2.49 -1.69 -10.13
CA PRO A 11 2.95 -2.96 -10.70
C PRO A 11 3.01 -4.07 -9.64
N VAL A 12 3.04 -3.70 -8.36
CA VAL A 12 3.01 -4.61 -7.21
C VAL A 12 1.91 -4.15 -6.24
N PRO A 13 0.64 -4.52 -6.47
CA PRO A 13 -0.49 -4.05 -5.66
C PRO A 13 -0.49 -4.61 -4.24
N LEU A 14 0.08 -5.82 -4.06
CA LEU A 14 0.33 -6.44 -2.76
C LEU A 14 1.84 -6.52 -2.56
N ILE A 15 2.39 -5.68 -1.69
CA ILE A 15 3.82 -5.74 -1.34
C ILE A 15 4.05 -7.05 -0.57
N GLY A 16 5.14 -7.74 -0.95
CA GLY A 16 5.38 -9.15 -0.68
C GLY A 16 5.23 -9.60 0.78
N SER A 17 5.09 -10.92 0.93
CA SER A 17 4.87 -11.60 2.19
C SER A 17 6.02 -11.34 3.17
N ARG A 18 5.78 -10.52 4.19
CA ARG A 18 6.67 -10.39 5.34
C ARG A 18 6.27 -11.41 6.39
N GLU A 19 7.24 -12.16 6.90
CA GLU A 19 7.00 -13.10 7.99
C GLU A 19 7.31 -12.42 9.34
N CYS A 20 6.35 -12.47 10.26
CA CYS A 20 6.55 -11.99 11.63
C CYS A 20 7.55 -12.89 12.35
N ARG A 21 8.65 -12.32 12.86
CA ARG A 21 9.69 -13.07 13.57
C ARG A 21 9.32 -13.34 15.03
N GLU A 22 8.51 -12.46 15.61
CA GLU A 22 8.11 -12.46 17.01
C GLU A 22 6.66 -11.97 17.15
N ASN A 23 6.08 -12.16 18.33
CA ASN A 23 4.75 -11.64 18.64
C ASN A 23 4.74 -10.12 18.48
N THR A 24 3.99 -9.63 17.49
CA THR A 24 3.96 -8.22 17.12
C THR A 24 2.54 -7.70 17.25
N ASN A 25 2.37 -6.50 17.81
CA ASN A 25 1.07 -5.83 17.79
C ASN A 25 1.01 -4.85 16.60
N ILE A 26 -0.02 -4.98 15.76
CA ILE A 26 -0.31 -4.03 14.68
C ILE A 26 -1.73 -3.52 14.90
N ASP A 27 -1.87 -2.22 15.15
CA ASP A 27 -3.16 -1.53 15.33
C ASP A 27 -4.09 -2.21 16.36
N GLY A 28 -3.51 -2.70 17.47
CA GLY A 28 -4.24 -3.41 18.52
C GLY A 28 -4.37 -4.92 18.29
N TYR A 29 -4.07 -5.43 17.09
CA TYR A 29 -4.10 -6.86 16.79
C TYR A 29 -2.76 -7.54 17.11
N THR A 30 -2.81 -8.62 17.88
CA THR A 30 -1.63 -9.45 18.15
C THR A 30 -1.42 -10.45 17.02
N ILE A 31 -0.29 -10.32 16.32
CA ILE A 31 0.12 -11.19 15.23
C ILE A 31 1.17 -12.18 15.74
N PRO A 32 0.93 -13.50 15.60
CA PRO A 32 1.85 -14.51 16.07
C PRO A 32 3.11 -14.60 15.19
N PRO A 33 4.23 -15.13 15.73
CA PRO A 33 5.39 -15.45 14.92
C PRO A 33 5.03 -16.43 13.79
N LYS A 34 5.75 -16.36 12.67
CA LYS A 34 5.53 -17.08 11.40
C LYS A 34 4.28 -16.70 10.63
N ALA A 35 3.46 -15.75 11.13
CA ALA A 35 2.38 -15.18 10.33
C ALA A 35 2.95 -14.43 9.12
N ARG A 36 2.30 -14.59 7.96
CA ARG A 36 2.62 -13.83 6.75
C ARG A 36 1.71 -12.61 6.65
N VAL A 37 2.33 -11.45 6.54
CA VAL A 37 1.65 -10.16 6.39
C VAL A 37 1.90 -9.65 4.97
N LEU A 38 0.81 -9.24 4.32
CA LEU A 38 0.83 -8.60 3.01
C LEU A 38 0.36 -7.16 3.17
N VAL A 39 1.05 -6.22 2.53
CA VAL A 39 0.64 -4.81 2.53
C VAL A 39 -0.14 -4.52 1.26
N ASN A 40 -1.38 -4.09 1.40
CA ASN A 40 -2.24 -3.71 0.28
C ASN A 40 -1.91 -2.28 -0.20
N ALA A 41 -0.84 -2.16 -0.99
CA ALA A 41 -0.40 -0.89 -1.55
C ALA A 41 -1.46 -0.27 -2.48
N TRP A 42 -2.22 -1.09 -3.22
CA TRP A 42 -3.29 -0.59 -4.09
C TRP A 42 -4.37 0.17 -3.33
N ALA A 43 -4.83 -0.38 -2.20
CA ALA A 43 -5.82 0.29 -1.35
C ALA A 43 -5.26 1.58 -0.73
N LEU A 44 -3.99 1.59 -0.30
CA LEU A 44 -3.34 2.77 0.25
C LEU A 44 -3.22 3.92 -0.76
N LEU A 45 -2.91 3.61 -2.02
CA LEU A 45 -2.76 4.60 -3.09
C LEU A 45 -4.11 5.17 -3.58
N ARG A 46 -5.23 4.54 -3.22
CA ARG A 46 -6.59 4.96 -3.60
C ARG A 46 -7.45 5.40 -2.42
N ASP A 47 -6.85 5.53 -1.25
CA ASP A 47 -7.59 5.94 -0.06
C ASP A 47 -7.97 7.42 -0.16
N SER A 48 -9.26 7.67 -0.36
CA SER A 48 -9.84 9.02 -0.50
C SER A 48 -9.69 9.87 0.77
N LYS A 49 -9.40 9.26 1.92
CA LYS A 49 -9.10 9.99 3.16
C LYS A 49 -7.70 10.61 3.14
N ASN A 50 -6.77 9.99 2.43
CA ASN A 50 -5.37 10.41 2.38
C ASN A 50 -5.03 11.13 1.06
N TRP A 51 -5.80 10.90 -0.01
CA TRP A 51 -5.52 11.44 -1.34
C TRP A 51 -6.79 11.95 -2.02
N GLU A 52 -6.84 13.27 -2.25
CA GLU A 52 -7.89 13.90 -3.03
C GLU A 52 -7.73 13.49 -4.50
N ASN A 53 -8.80 12.93 -5.08
CA ASN A 53 -8.88 12.57 -6.49
C ASN A 53 -7.87 11.51 -6.98
N SER A 54 -7.69 10.43 -6.21
CA SER A 54 -6.78 9.31 -6.47
C SER A 54 -7.04 8.52 -7.76
N GLU A 55 -8.16 8.76 -8.44
CA GLU A 55 -8.51 8.12 -9.71
C GLU A 55 -8.21 9.00 -10.94
N CYS A 56 -7.83 10.26 -10.74
CA CYS A 56 -7.56 11.19 -11.84
C CYS A 56 -6.06 11.29 -12.15
N PHE A 57 -5.70 11.13 -13.42
CA PHE A 57 -4.34 11.37 -13.90
C PHE A 57 -4.09 12.87 -14.05
N TYR A 58 -3.28 13.44 -13.18
CA TYR A 58 -2.77 14.79 -13.35
C TYR A 58 -1.41 14.74 -14.05
N ALA A 59 -1.39 15.02 -15.35
CA ALA A 59 -0.13 15.28 -16.04
C ALA A 59 0.44 16.62 -15.56
N ARG A 60 1.11 16.65 -14.41
CA ARG A 60 1.93 17.82 -14.05
C ARG A 60 3.22 17.77 -14.86
N GLU A 61 3.36 18.73 -15.77
CA GLU A 61 4.65 19.10 -16.36
C GLU A 61 5.56 19.59 -15.23
N ILE A 62 6.81 19.14 -15.28
CA ILE A 62 7.86 19.44 -14.30
C ILE A 62 8.53 20.75 -14.72
#